data_AF-A0A0F9A8M0-F1
#
_entry.id   AF-A0A0F9A8M0-F1
#
_cell.length_a   1.000
_cell.length_b   1.000
_cell.length_c   1.000
_cell.angle_alpha   90.00
_cell.angle_beta   90.00
_cell.angle_gamma   90.00
#
_symmetry.space_group_name_H-M   'P 1'
#
loop_
_entity.id
_entity.type
_entity.pdbx_description
1 polymer ?
#
loop_
_entity_poly.entity_id
_entity_poly.type
_entity_poly.pdbx_seq_one_letter_code
_entity_poly.pdbx_strand_id
1 'polypeptide(L)' 'RTLPYFKDVILAHLDKNKNVFIAAHGNSLRSIVMFLDKLSGDEVVKLEIPTGEPIIYEYENKNFIRTTKI' A
#
# COMPACT_ATOMS: atom_id res chain seq x y z
N ARG A 1 1.21 -2.77 13.96
CA ARG A 1 0.24 -3.85 13.64
C ARG A 1 0.13 -4.11 12.15
N THR A 2 -0.33 -3.14 11.36
CA THR A 2 -0.61 -3.35 9.93
C THR A 2 0.67 -3.60 9.11
N LEU A 3 1.73 -2.82 9.34
CA LEU A 3 2.95 -2.92 8.56
C LEU A 3 3.69 -4.28 8.67
N PRO A 4 3.85 -4.89 9.86
CA PRO A 4 4.39 -6.26 9.95
C PRO A 4 3.62 -7.27 9.09
N TYR A 5 2.28 -7.29 9.18
CA TYR A 5 1.47 -8.19 8.35
C TYR A 5 1.65 -7.94 6.85
N PHE A 6 1.72 -6.67 6.45
CA PHE A 6 1.99 -6.31 5.06
C PHE A 6 3.34 -6.87 4.59
N LYS A 7 4.41 -6.71 5.39
CA LYS A 7 5.76 -7.18 5.04
C LYS A 7 5.87 -8.71 5.02
N ASP A 8 5.27 -9.38 5.99
CA ASP A 8 5.48 -10.82 6.17
C ASP A 8 4.57 -11.66 5.26
N VAL A 9 3.35 -11.18 5.00
CA VAL A 9 2.32 -11.93 4.26
C VAL A 9 2.11 -11.37 2.86
N ILE A 10 1.88 -10.06 2.74
CA ILE A 10 1.51 -9.46 1.45
C ILE A 10 2.69 -9.44 0.48
N LEU A 11 3.88 -9.02 0.92
CA LEU A 11 5.07 -9.06 0.07
C LEU A 11 5.39 -10.48 -0.41
N ALA A 12 5.22 -11.49 0.44
CA ALA A 12 5.44 -12.88 0.07
C ALA A 12 4.49 -13.39 -1.02
N HIS A 13 3.30 -12.80 -1.15
CA HIS A 13 2.39 -13.07 -2.28
C HIS A 13 2.83 -12.34 -3.55
N LEU A 14 3.22 -11.09 -3.43
CA LEU A 14 3.72 -10.28 -4.56
C LEU A 14 4.99 -10.89 -5.16
N ASP A 15 5.93 -11.36 -4.33
CA ASP A 15 7.16 -12.05 -4.75
C ASP A 15 6.88 -13.37 -5.48
N LYS A 16 5.67 -13.93 -5.35
CA LYS A 16 5.20 -15.11 -6.10
C LYS A 16 4.44 -14.73 -7.37
N ASN A 17 4.60 -13.50 -7.87
CA ASN A 17 3.92 -12.94 -9.04
C ASN A 17 2.39 -13.01 -8.93
N LYS A 18 1.84 -12.86 -7.71
CA LYS A 18 0.38 -12.78 -7.51
C LYS A 18 -0.07 -11.34 -7.43
N ASN A 19 -1.22 -11.05 -8.05
CA ASN A 19 -1.94 -9.81 -7.81
C ASN A 19 -2.61 -9.86 -6.44
N VAL A 20 -2.51 -8.76 -5.67
CA VAL A 20 -3.11 -8.65 -4.34
C VAL A 20 -4.10 -7.49 -4.30
N PHE A 21 -5.31 -7.77 -3.82
CA PHE A 21 -6.31 -6.75 -3.51
C PHE A 21 -6.44 -6.61 -2.00
N ILE A 22 -6.41 -5.37 -1.48
CA ILE A 22 -6.50 -5.07 -0.06
C ILE A 22 -7.73 -4.20 0.20
N ALA A 23 -8.72 -4.75 0.88
CA ALA A 23 -9.84 -3.98 1.42
C ALA A 23 -9.67 -3.81 2.94
N ALA A 24 -9.61 -2.56 3.40
CA ALA A 24 -9.38 -2.24 4.81
C ALA A 24 -9.90 -0.83 5.15
N HIS A 25 -9.60 -0.35 6.37
CA HIS A 25 -9.98 0.98 6.85
C HIS A 25 -8.84 2.00 6.72
N GLY A 26 -9.20 3.28 6.75
CA GLY A 26 -8.28 4.40 6.48
C GLY A 26 -6.96 4.38 7.26
N ASN A 27 -6.97 4.09 8.57
CA ASN A 27 -5.72 4.06 9.35
C ASN A 27 -4.78 2.91 8.94
N SER A 28 -5.33 1.75 8.59
CA SER A 28 -4.53 0.64 8.09
C SER A 28 -3.98 0.94 6.70
N LEU A 29 -4.82 1.49 5.81
CA LEU A 29 -4.40 1.88 4.47
C LEU A 29 -3.34 2.97 4.50
N ARG A 30 -3.50 4.01 5.34
CA ARG A 30 -2.48 5.05 5.57
C ARG A 30 -1.14 4.48 6.02
N SER A 31 -1.15 3.52 6.95
CA SER A 31 0.10 2.86 7.40
C SER A 31 0.80 2.11 6.27
N ILE A 32 0.06 1.56 5.31
CA ILE A 32 0.64 0.88 4.15
C ILE A 32 1.15 1.92 3.16
N VAL A 33 0.32 2.90 2.77
CA VAL A 33 0.70 3.97 1.82
C VAL A 33 1.91 4.76 2.33
N MET A 34 1.97 5.08 3.62
CA MET A 34 3.15 5.73 4.22
C MET A 34 4.44 4.93 3.97
N PHE A 35 4.37 3.60 4.07
CA PHE A 35 5.53 2.74 3.80
C PHE A 35 5.87 2.68 2.31
N LEU A 36 4.86 2.59 1.43
CA LEU A 36 5.06 2.49 -0.02
C LEU A 36 5.59 3.79 -0.63
N ASP A 37 4.99 4.91 -0.25
CA ASP A 37 5.31 6.25 -0.77
C ASP A 37 6.45 6.93 0.03
N LYS A 38 6.98 6.24 1.05
CA LYS A 38 8.05 6.73 1.95
C LYS A 38 7.70 8.07 2.61
N LEU A 39 6.43 8.25 2.98
CA LEU A 39 5.95 9.47 3.61
C LEU A 39 6.46 9.60 5.04
N SER A 40 6.77 10.82 5.45
CA SER A 40 7.00 11.19 6.85
C SER A 40 5.71 11.13 7.68
N GLY A 41 5.88 11.24 9.01
CA GLY A 41 4.75 11.31 9.94
C GLY A 41 3.81 12.48 9.65
N ASP A 42 4.36 13.65 9.30
CA ASP A 42 3.55 14.85 9.02
C ASP A 42 2.83 14.75 7.67
N GLU A 43 3.44 14.09 6.68
CA GLU A 43 2.82 13.86 5.38
C GLU A 43 1.68 12.84 5.47
N VAL A 44 1.84 11.74 6.21
CA VAL A 44 0.76 10.74 6.35
C VAL A 44 -0.44 11.28 7.12
N VAL A 45 -0.26 12.25 8.03
CA VAL A 45 -1.39 12.89 8.73
C VAL A 45 -2.25 13.69 7.74
N LYS A 46 -1.63 14.29 6.72
CA LYS A 46 -2.32 15.05 5.67
C LYS A 46 -2.88 14.16 4.54
N LEU A 47 -2.52 12.88 4.54
CA LEU A 47 -2.97 11.93 3.52
C LEU A 47 -4.46 11.58 3.72
N GLU A 48 -5.27 11.98 2.75
CA GLU A 48 -6.65 11.52 2.62
C GLU A 48 -6.71 10.28 1.73
N ILE A 49 -7.37 9.24 2.24
CA ILE A 49 -7.65 8.02 1.49
C ILE A 49 -9.14 8.09 1.09
N PRO A 50 -9.46 8.33 -0.20
CA PRO A 50 -10.84 8.40 -0.66
C PRO A 50 -11.54 7.05 -0.44
N THR A 51 -12.84 7.10 -0.13
CA THR A 51 -13.64 5.90 0.08
C THR A 51 -14.20 5.41 -1.25
N GLY A 52 -14.00 4.13 -1.57
CA GLY A 52 -14.55 3.53 -2.79
C GLY A 52 -13.72 3.78 -4.05
N GLU A 53 -12.58 4.48 -3.94
CA GLU A 53 -11.65 4.67 -5.04
C GLU A 53 -10.43 3.74 -4.89
N PRO A 54 -10.04 3.02 -5.95
CA PRO A 54 -8.88 2.15 -5.90
C PRO A 54 -7.58 2.96 -5.89
N ILE A 55 -6.64 2.56 -5.04
CA ILE A 55 -5.25 3.03 -5.07
C ILE A 55 -4.40 1.88 -5.61
N ILE A 56 -3.75 2.11 -6.75
CA ILE A 56 -3.07 1.05 -7.51
C ILE A 56 -1.56 1.25 -7.41
N TYR A 57 -0.88 0.15 -7.14
CA TYR A 57 0.58 0.05 -7.12
C TYR A 57 1.03 -1.08 -8.04
N GLU A 58 1.97 -0.77 -8.92
CA GLU A 58 2.77 -1.77 -9.64
C GLU A 58 3.93 -2.20 -8.73
N TYR A 59 4.17 -3.51 -8.65
CA TYR A 59 5.27 -4.08 -7.88
C TYR A 59 6.25 -4.77 -8.82
N GLU A 60 7.43 -4.15 -8.99
CA GLU A 60 8.47 -4.65 -9.88
C GLU A 60 9.83 -4.53 -9.21
N ASN A 61 10.65 -5.59 -9.30
CA ASN A 61 12.00 -5.60 -8.74
C ASN A 61 12.07 -5.14 -7.28
N LYS A 62 11.09 -5.54 -6.45
CA LYS A 62 10.95 -5.15 -5.03
C LYS A 62 10.70 -3.65 -4.81
N ASN A 63 10.29 -2.93 -5.84
CA ASN A 63 9.90 -1.53 -5.79
C ASN A 63 8.41 -1.39 -6.08
N PHE A 64 7.80 -0.40 -5.44
CA PHE A 64 6.41 -0.04 -5.66
C PHE A 64 6.35 1.26 -6.45
N ILE A 65 5.53 1.27 -7.50
CA ILE A 65 5.29 2.43 -8.35
C ILE A 65 3.79 2.70 -8.33
N ARG A 66 3.40 3.88 -7.85
CA ARG A 66 1.98 4.27 -7.85
C ARG A 66 1.53 4.55 -9.28
N THR A 67 0.41 3.96 -9.69
CA THR A 67 -0.14 4.09 -11.04
C THR A 67 -1.61 4.51 -10.98
N THR A 68 -2.08 5.15 -12.04
CA THR A 68 -3.49 5.51 -12.24
C THR A 68 -4.15 4.66 -13.32
N LYS A 69 -3.42 3.71 -13.91
CA LYS A 69 -3.93 2.79 -14.92
C LYS A 69 -4.76 1.70 -14.24
N ILE A 70 -5.99 1.52 -14.72
CA ILE A 70 -6.88 0.42 -14.37
C ILE A 70 -6.75 -0.66 -15.44
#